data_AF-A0AAV0XXC8-F1
#
_entry.id   AF-A0AAV0XXC8-F1
#
_cell.length_a   1.000
_cell.length_b   1.000
_cell.length_c   1.000
_cell.angle_alpha   90.00
_cell.angle_beta   90.00
_cell.angle_gamma   90.00
#
_symmetry.space_group_name_H-M   'P 1'
#
loop_
_entity.id
_entity.type
_entity.pdbx_description
1 polymer ?
#
loop_
_entity_poly.entity_id
_entity_poly.type
_entity_poly.pdbx_seq_one_letter_code
_entity_poly.pdbx_strand_id
1 'polypeptide(L)'
;MSTCIGGPSVDDYAGIRIKYATLDPDNVWRSLKCELHTDNMFKQRCKLCVRLMNISRAMKSNIQLSLKLNRKKRLGPTLTPTRTETPKHLFKTKHNTQKSNLRKDSIIQTLKLKFNELKSKMELVSNSYVDDLHKSMNVNESQCFD
;
A
#
# COMPACT_ATOMS: atom_id res chain seq x y z
N MET A 1 29.91 38.38 -26.06
CA MET A 1 29.80 37.22 -25.13
C MET A 1 28.54 37.41 -24.30
N SER A 2 27.69 36.39 -24.18
CA SER A 2 26.40 36.50 -23.48
C SER A 2 26.54 36.16 -21.99
N THR A 3 26.23 37.14 -21.15
CA THR A 3 26.40 37.12 -19.69
C THR A 3 25.28 36.35 -18.99
N CYS A 4 25.61 35.52 -17.99
CA CYS A 4 24.59 34.81 -17.20
C CYS A 4 24.09 35.65 -16.02
N ILE A 5 22.78 35.87 -15.94
CA ILE A 5 22.10 36.59 -14.84
C ILE A 5 21.99 35.83 -13.51
N GLY A 6 22.72 34.72 -13.34
CA GLY A 6 22.63 33.88 -12.14
C GLY A 6 21.32 33.06 -12.02
N GLY A 7 21.18 32.41 -10.87
CA GLY A 7 20.04 31.59 -10.49
C GLY A 7 18.99 32.37 -9.68
N PRO A 8 18.35 31.74 -8.68
CA PRO A 8 17.31 32.39 -7.87
C PRO A 8 17.87 33.37 -6.84
N SER A 9 17.10 34.42 -6.51
CA SER A 9 17.36 35.28 -5.36
C SER A 9 17.13 34.54 -4.04
N VAL A 10 17.92 34.86 -3.02
CA VAL A 10 17.73 34.35 -1.65
C VAL A 10 16.39 34.77 -1.07
N ASP A 11 15.92 35.98 -1.35
CA ASP A 11 14.68 36.52 -0.79
C ASP A 11 13.47 35.69 -1.23
N ASP A 12 13.45 35.29 -2.51
CA ASP A 12 12.39 34.45 -3.08
C ASP A 12 12.45 33.00 -2.59
N TYR A 13 13.60 32.55 -2.09
CA TYR A 13 13.89 31.16 -1.76
C TYR A 13 14.55 31.03 -0.38
N ALA A 14 14.06 31.80 0.59
CA ALA A 14 14.58 31.82 1.95
C ALA A 14 14.62 30.42 2.58
N GLY A 15 15.74 30.11 3.26
CA GLY A 15 15.95 28.81 3.91
C GLY A 15 16.38 27.67 2.99
N ILE A 16 16.47 27.89 1.68
CA ILE A 16 17.00 26.89 0.73
C ILE A 16 18.51 27.06 0.62
N ARG A 17 19.24 25.96 0.87
CA ARG A 17 20.71 25.89 0.71
C ARG A 17 21.04 24.94 -0.43
N ILE A 18 21.89 25.39 -1.36
CA ILE A 18 22.29 24.59 -2.53
C ILE A 18 23.78 24.28 -2.46
N LYS A 19 24.14 22.99 -2.34
CA LYS A 19 25.53 22.53 -2.14
C LYS A 19 26.50 22.93 -3.26
N TYR A 20 26.01 23.05 -4.49
CA TYR A 20 26.84 23.28 -5.68
C TYR A 20 26.75 24.73 -6.20
N ALA A 21 26.31 25.65 -5.34
CA ALA A 21 26.15 27.06 -5.68
C ALA A 21 26.74 27.95 -4.58
N THR A 22 27.20 29.12 -4.98
CA THR A 22 27.65 30.21 -4.10
C THR A 22 26.70 31.38 -4.22
N LEU A 23 26.72 32.24 -3.19
CA LEU A 23 25.94 33.45 -3.19
C LEU A 23 26.77 34.59 -3.79
N ASP A 24 26.26 35.22 -4.84
CA ASP A 24 26.84 36.45 -5.38
C ASP A 24 26.53 37.65 -4.47
N PRO A 25 27.29 38.77 -4.59
CA PRO A 25 27.02 40.00 -3.85
C PRO A 25 25.60 40.54 -4.01
N ASP A 26 24.94 40.27 -5.14
CA ASP A 26 23.55 40.64 -5.42
C ASP A 26 22.51 39.73 -4.73
N ASN A 27 22.92 38.90 -3.77
CA ASN A 27 22.08 37.89 -3.10
C ASN A 27 21.41 36.88 -4.06
N VAL A 28 22.08 36.57 -5.17
CA VAL A 28 21.62 35.58 -6.15
C VAL A 28 22.48 34.32 -6.07
N TRP A 29 21.83 33.16 -6.05
CA TRP A 29 22.52 31.87 -6.11
C TRP A 29 23.12 31.62 -7.50
N ARG A 30 24.43 31.36 -7.56
CA ARG A 30 25.16 31.05 -8.79
C ARG A 30 25.87 29.71 -8.69
N SER A 31 25.86 28.94 -9.77
CA SER A 31 26.62 27.68 -9.84
C SER A 31 28.11 27.96 -9.72
N LEU A 32 28.84 27.15 -8.95
CA LEU A 32 30.31 27.21 -8.85
C LEU A 32 31.02 27.09 -10.21
N LYS A 33 30.36 26.47 -11.19
CA LYS A 33 30.87 26.30 -12.57
C LYS A 33 30.25 27.28 -13.57
N CYS A 34 29.61 28.35 -13.10
CA CYS A 34 29.12 29.39 -13.98
C CYS A 34 30.28 30.32 -14.34
N GLU A 35 30.63 30.39 -15.61
CA GLU A 35 31.57 31.38 -16.12
C GLU A 35 30.94 32.78 -15.97
N LEU A 36 31.59 33.65 -15.20
CA LEU A 36 31.21 35.03 -14.90
C LEU A 36 32.07 35.94 -15.75
N HIS A 37 31.51 36.69 -16.70
CA HIS A 37 32.13 37.92 -17.20
C HIS A 37 31.07 39.01 -17.28
N THR A 38 31.36 40.11 -16.60
CA THR A 38 30.54 41.32 -16.43
C THR A 38 30.45 42.08 -17.75
N ASP A 39 29.27 42.09 -18.36
CA ASP A 39 28.60 43.36 -18.70
C ASP A 39 27.13 43.11 -19.03
N ASN A 40 26.31 44.07 -18.62
CA ASN A 40 24.86 44.08 -18.72
C ASN A 40 24.41 44.30 -20.17
N MET A 41 23.34 43.61 -20.60
CA MET A 41 22.30 44.11 -21.53
C MET A 41 21.26 43.05 -21.90
N PHE A 42 21.54 41.75 -21.78
CA PHE A 42 20.59 40.69 -22.16
C PHE A 42 20.40 39.63 -21.06
N LYS A 43 19.14 39.43 -20.64
CA LYS A 43 18.71 38.51 -19.56
C LYS A 43 18.82 37.03 -19.93
N GLN A 44 20.00 36.54 -20.31
CA GLN A 44 20.19 35.11 -20.58
C GLN A 44 20.74 34.37 -19.35
N ARG A 45 20.26 33.14 -19.12
CA ARG A 45 20.75 32.25 -18.06
C ARG A 45 21.50 31.09 -18.70
N CYS A 46 22.66 30.74 -18.16
CA CYS A 46 23.36 29.53 -18.56
C CYS A 46 22.58 28.28 -18.12
N LYS A 47 22.85 27.14 -18.77
CA LYS A 47 22.18 25.86 -18.48
C LYS A 47 22.27 25.47 -16.98
N LEU A 48 23.39 25.80 -16.33
CA LEU A 48 23.59 25.49 -14.90
C LEU A 48 22.71 26.36 -14.00
N CYS A 49 22.60 27.65 -14.26
CA CYS A 49 21.73 28.55 -13.51
C CYS A 49 20.24 28.28 -13.77
N VAL A 50 19.87 27.80 -14.96
CA VAL A 50 18.51 27.27 -15.23
C VAL A 50 18.23 26.02 -14.39
N ARG A 51 19.19 25.09 -14.29
CA ARG A 51 19.05 23.92 -13.41
C ARG A 51 18.89 24.31 -11.95
N LEU A 52 19.65 25.31 -11.48
CA LEU A 52 19.52 25.84 -10.12
C LEU A 52 18.13 26.43 -9.84
N MET A 53 17.57 27.17 -10.80
CA MET A 53 16.18 27.67 -10.71
C MET A 53 15.18 26.52 -10.55
N ASN A 54 15.31 25.46 -11.34
CA ASN A 54 14.40 24.32 -11.28
C ASN A 54 14.52 23.55 -9.95
N ILE A 55 15.74 23.32 -9.48
CA ILE A 55 15.99 22.69 -8.17
C ILE A 55 15.36 23.51 -7.05
N SER A 56 15.56 24.83 -7.06
CA SER A 56 15.05 25.73 -6.02
C SER A 56 13.53 25.82 -6.04
N ARG A 57 12.90 25.80 -7.23
CA ARG A 57 11.43 25.68 -7.37
C ARG A 57 10.90 24.39 -6.77
N ALA A 58 11.54 23.26 -7.06
CA ALA A 58 11.14 21.97 -6.50
C ALA A 58 11.30 21.95 -4.98
N MET A 59 12.42 22.46 -4.45
CA MET A 59 12.66 22.56 -3.01
C MET A 59 11.64 23.49 -2.32
N LYS A 60 11.35 24.67 -2.89
CA LYS A 60 10.33 25.59 -2.36
C LYS A 60 8.95 24.94 -2.35
N SER A 61 8.58 24.24 -3.42
CA SER A 61 7.32 23.50 -3.49
C SER A 61 7.24 22.43 -2.40
N ASN A 62 8.31 21.64 -2.21
CA ASN A 62 8.37 20.60 -1.18
C ASN A 62 8.30 21.17 0.24
N ILE A 63 8.99 22.28 0.51
CA ILE A 63 8.93 22.98 1.80
C ILE A 63 7.53 23.55 2.01
N GLN A 64 6.92 24.17 1.00
CA GLN A 64 5.54 24.66 1.12
C GLN A 64 4.52 23.53 1.31
N LEU A 65 4.71 22.38 0.65
CA LEU A 65 3.89 21.20 0.83
C LEU A 65 4.06 20.61 2.23
N SER A 66 5.28 20.50 2.74
CA SER A 66 5.54 20.02 4.11
C SER A 66 4.98 20.98 5.15
N LEU A 67 5.14 22.28 4.96
CA LEU A 67 4.51 23.31 5.80
C LEU A 67 2.99 23.28 5.69
N LYS A 68 2.39 23.02 4.53
CA LYS A 68 0.94 22.83 4.36
C LYS A 68 0.43 21.55 5.02
N LEU A 69 1.19 20.46 4.95
CA LEU A 69 0.90 19.21 5.65
C LEU A 69 1.00 19.36 7.17
N ASN A 70 1.96 20.15 7.65
CA ASN A 70 2.11 20.50 9.06
C ASN A 70 1.09 21.56 9.51
N ARG A 71 0.60 22.41 8.60
CA ARG A 71 -0.59 23.26 8.74
C ARG A 71 -1.87 22.52 8.35
N LYS A 72 -1.98 21.22 8.66
CA LYS A 72 -3.28 20.52 8.65
C LYS A 72 -4.18 21.23 9.66
N LYS A 73 -4.91 22.24 9.16
CA LYS A 73 -5.95 22.95 9.88
C LYS A 73 -6.90 21.88 10.42
N ARG A 74 -6.99 21.77 11.74
CA ARG A 74 -8.18 21.18 12.37
C ARG A 74 -9.33 22.07 11.93
N LEU A 75 -10.12 21.65 10.95
CA LEU A 75 -11.33 22.37 10.51
C LEU A 75 -12.48 22.17 11.53
N GLY A 76 -12.15 22.20 12.82
CA GLY A 76 -13.03 21.81 13.93
C GLY A 76 -12.91 20.34 14.32
N PRO A 77 -13.60 19.92 15.41
CA PRO A 77 -13.56 18.55 15.94
C PRO A 77 -14.18 17.50 14.99
N THR A 78 -14.88 17.94 13.94
CA THR A 78 -15.68 17.08 13.07
C THR A 78 -15.04 16.81 11.71
N LEU A 79 -14.16 17.70 11.22
CA LEU A 79 -13.57 17.67 9.86
C LEU A 79 -12.05 17.41 9.88
N THR A 80 -11.61 16.55 10.80
CA THR A 80 -10.22 16.08 10.89
C THR A 80 -9.96 14.95 9.87
N PRO A 81 -8.83 14.94 9.15
CA PRO A 81 -8.53 13.88 8.16
C PRO A 81 -8.48 12.45 8.75
N THR A 82 -8.25 12.29 10.06
CA THR A 82 -8.33 11.00 10.78
C THR A 82 -9.72 10.36 10.75
N ARG A 83 -10.79 11.15 10.56
CA ARG A 83 -12.16 10.62 10.42
C ARG A 83 -12.45 9.99 9.06
N THR A 84 -11.59 10.13 8.05
CA THR A 84 -11.75 9.41 6.77
C THR A 84 -11.06 8.04 6.78
N GLU A 85 -10.00 7.89 7.58
CA GLU A 85 -9.31 6.61 7.78
C GLU A 85 -10.17 5.64 8.59
N THR A 86 -10.96 6.14 9.55
CA THR A 86 -11.80 5.31 10.41
C THR A 86 -12.90 4.56 9.62
N PRO A 87 -13.74 5.21 8.77
CA PRO A 87 -14.68 4.54 7.89
C PRO A 87 -13.98 3.60 6.90
N LYS A 88 -12.85 4.01 6.30
CA LYS A 88 -12.08 3.13 5.39
C LYS A 88 -11.60 1.86 6.09
N HIS A 89 -11.12 1.99 7.32
CA HIS A 89 -10.72 0.86 8.14
C HIS A 89 -11.93 -0.04 8.46
N LEU A 90 -13.06 0.55 8.86
CA LEU A 90 -14.29 -0.20 9.13
C LEU A 90 -14.80 -0.96 7.89
N PHE A 91 -14.79 -0.34 6.71
CA PHE A 91 -15.16 -1.00 5.46
C PHE A 91 -14.22 -2.16 5.11
N LYS A 92 -12.91 -1.95 5.27
CA LYS A 92 -11.90 -2.99 5.04
C LYS A 92 -12.06 -4.15 6.01
N THR A 93 -12.28 -3.87 7.30
CA THR A 93 -12.52 -4.89 8.32
C THR A 93 -13.80 -5.66 8.03
N LYS A 94 -14.90 -4.97 7.71
CA LYS A 94 -16.18 -5.61 7.33
C LYS A 94 -15.99 -6.58 6.16
N HIS A 95 -15.35 -6.13 5.08
CA HIS A 95 -15.08 -6.97 3.91
C HIS A 95 -14.23 -8.21 4.27
N ASN A 96 -13.17 -8.02 5.06
CA ASN A 96 -12.30 -9.13 5.48
C ASN A 96 -13.04 -10.15 6.36
N THR A 97 -13.89 -9.69 7.27
CA THR A 97 -14.73 -10.56 8.11
C THR A 97 -15.72 -11.35 7.25
N GLN A 98 -16.39 -10.70 6.29
CA GLN A 98 -17.28 -11.39 5.35
C GLN A 98 -16.56 -12.46 4.55
N LYS A 99 -15.37 -12.15 4.01
CA LYS A 99 -14.54 -13.12 3.29
C LYS A 99 -14.10 -14.28 4.19
N SER A 100 -13.77 -14.02 5.45
CA SER A 100 -13.44 -15.07 6.41
C SER A 100 -14.63 -15.97 6.72
N ASN A 101 -15.83 -15.41 6.85
CA ASN A 101 -17.04 -16.19 7.11
C ASN A 101 -17.36 -17.13 5.94
N LEU A 102 -17.34 -16.60 4.71
CA LEU A 102 -17.55 -17.42 3.50
C LEU A 102 -16.57 -18.60 3.41
N ARG A 103 -15.29 -18.38 3.76
CA ARG A 103 -14.30 -19.48 3.82
C ARG A 103 -14.65 -20.53 4.87
N LYS A 104 -15.07 -20.10 6.06
CA LYS A 104 -15.47 -21.02 7.13
C LYS A 104 -16.72 -21.82 6.75
N ASP A 105 -17.70 -21.17 6.13
CA ASP A 105 -18.92 -21.83 5.65
C ASP A 105 -18.60 -22.92 4.62
N SER A 106 -17.70 -22.62 3.68
CA SER A 106 -17.22 -23.61 2.70
C SER A 106 -16.54 -24.81 3.40
N ILE A 107 -15.66 -24.56 4.38
CA ILE A 107 -15.01 -25.63 5.15
C ILE A 107 -16.04 -26.49 5.89
N ILE A 108 -17.03 -25.86 6.53
CA ILE A 108 -18.12 -26.57 7.23
C ILE A 108 -18.90 -27.45 6.26
N GLN A 109 -19.22 -26.97 5.07
CA GLN A 109 -19.91 -27.78 4.06
C GLN A 109 -19.06 -28.98 3.63
N THR A 110 -17.76 -28.79 3.37
CA THR A 110 -16.86 -29.90 3.05
C THR A 110 -16.78 -30.93 4.18
N LEU A 111 -16.70 -30.48 5.43
CA LEU A 111 -16.69 -31.38 6.59
C LEU A 111 -18.00 -32.16 6.73
N LYS A 112 -19.15 -31.52 6.50
CA LYS A 112 -20.46 -32.19 6.49
C LYS A 112 -20.53 -33.27 5.42
N LEU A 113 -20.05 -32.99 4.21
CA LEU A 113 -20.02 -33.97 3.12
C LEU A 113 -19.14 -35.17 3.48
N LYS A 114 -17.92 -34.93 3.98
CA LYS A 114 -17.01 -36.02 4.41
C LYS A 114 -17.60 -36.84 5.55
N PHE A 115 -18.26 -36.19 6.51
CA PHE A 115 -18.91 -36.88 7.61
C PHE A 115 -20.05 -37.78 7.11
N ASN A 116 -20.90 -37.28 6.22
CA ASN A 116 -21.98 -38.07 5.64
C ASN A 116 -21.43 -39.26 4.83
N GLU A 117 -20.38 -39.06 4.04
CA GLU A 117 -19.73 -40.15 3.31
C GLU A 117 -19.18 -41.23 4.25
N LEU A 118 -18.50 -40.81 5.34
CA LEU A 118 -17.98 -41.74 6.34
C LEU A 118 -19.09 -42.48 7.07
N LYS A 119 -20.19 -41.79 7.40
CA LYS A 119 -21.38 -42.40 8.00
C LYS A 119 -21.99 -43.46 7.09
N SER A 120 -22.20 -43.15 5.80
CA SER A 120 -22.73 -44.13 4.84
C SER A 120 -21.81 -45.34 4.66
N LYS A 121 -20.48 -45.14 4.62
CA LYS A 121 -19.52 -46.26 4.59
C LYS A 121 -19.60 -47.12 5.85
N MET A 122 -19.77 -46.50 7.02
CA MET A 122 -19.91 -47.23 8.29
C MET A 122 -21.22 -48.03 8.33
N GLU A 123 -22.33 -47.48 7.84
CA GLU A 123 -23.60 -48.19 7.71
C GLU A 123 -23.48 -49.39 6.77
N LEU A 124 -22.79 -49.25 5.63
CA LEU A 124 -22.54 -50.37 4.71
C LEU A 124 -21.71 -51.50 5.36
N VAL A 125 -20.63 -51.15 6.07
CA VAL A 125 -19.78 -52.14 6.77
C VAL A 125 -20.56 -52.82 7.91
N SER A 126 -21.38 -52.06 8.64
CA SER A 126 -22.22 -52.63 9.69
C SER A 126 -23.25 -53.61 9.12
N ASN A 127 -23.89 -53.24 8.01
CA ASN A 127 -24.88 -54.10 7.35
C ASN A 127 -24.22 -55.34 6.75
N SER A 128 -23.05 -55.22 6.12
CA SER A 128 -22.32 -56.39 5.60
C SER A 128 -21.87 -57.33 6.71
N TYR A 129 -21.41 -56.79 7.84
CA TYR A 129 -21.04 -57.60 9.01
C TYR A 129 -22.24 -58.33 9.60
N VAL A 130 -23.42 -57.69 9.66
CA VAL A 130 -24.67 -58.31 10.10
C VAL A 130 -25.11 -59.41 9.12
N ASP A 131 -25.00 -59.17 7.81
CA ASP A 131 -25.32 -60.16 6.77
C ASP A 131 -24.38 -61.38 6.83
N ASP A 132 -23.08 -61.15 7.06
CA ASP A 132 -22.08 -62.21 7.20
C ASP A 132 -22.29 -63.01 8.49
N LEU A 133 -22.67 -62.37 9.60
CA LEU A 133 -23.12 -63.03 10.82
C LEU A 133 -24.36 -63.91 10.56
N HIS A 134 -25.39 -63.37 9.91
CA HIS A 134 -26.60 -64.12 9.57
C HIS A 134 -26.31 -65.32 8.67
N LYS A 135 -25.43 -65.18 7.68
CA LYS A 135 -24.97 -66.31 6.85
C LYS A 135 -24.21 -67.33 7.68
N SER A 136 -23.32 -66.91 8.56
CA SER A 136 -22.56 -67.84 9.42
C SER A 136 -23.46 -68.61 10.41
N MET A 137 -24.55 -67.99 10.88
CA MET A 137 -25.53 -68.64 11.76
C MET A 137 -26.46 -69.61 11.01
N ASN A 138 -26.77 -69.35 9.73
CA ASN A 138 -27.62 -70.22 8.89
C ASN A 138 -26.89 -71.46 8.33
N VAL A 139 -25.58 -71.64 8.56
CA VAL A 139 -24.79 -72.75 8.00
C VAL A 139 -24.82 -74.02 8.89
N ASN A 140 -25.55 -74.04 10.01
CA ASN A 140 -25.54 -75.19 10.95
C ASN A 140 -26.85 -75.98 11.12
N GLU A 141 -27.88 -75.81 10.28
CA GLU A 141 -29.13 -76.61 10.40
C GLU A 141 -29.39 -77.64 9.30
N SER A 142 -28.39 -77.96 8.47
CA SER A 142 -28.54 -79.05 7.52
C SER A 142 -27.27 -79.87 7.35
N GLN A 143 -26.99 -80.73 8.33
CA GLN A 143 -26.36 -82.03 8.07
C GLN A 143 -26.39 -82.93 9.30
N CYS A 144 -27.39 -83.80 9.36
CA CYS A 144 -27.21 -85.24 9.61
C CYS A 144 -28.46 -85.94 9.07
N PHE A 145 -28.31 -86.54 7.88
CA PHE A 145 -29.10 -87.70 7.47
C PHE A 145 -28.60 -88.90 8.27
N ASP A 146 -29.49 -89.55 9.02
CA ASP A 146 -29.89 -90.95 8.85
C ASP A 146 -31.01 -91.30 9.85
#